data_AF-A0A6L9ZFC4-F1
#
_entry.id   AF-A0A6L9ZFC4-F1
#
_cell.length_a   1.000
_cell.length_b   1.000
_cell.length_c   1.000
_cell.angle_alpha   90.00
_cell.angle_beta   90.00
_cell.angle_gamma   90.00
#
_symmetry.space_group_name_H-M   'P 1'
#
loop_
_entity.id
_entity.type
_entity.pdbx_description
1 polymer ?
#
loop_
_entity_poly.entity_id
_entity_poly.type
_entity_poly.pdbx_seq_one_letter_code
_entity_poly.pdbx_strand_id
1 'polypeptide(L)'
;MKNRQLMMSLSLASVAVIGGNAPAQAIDFDFSYQPGTSLKQMLGFEMAGQIWSYYLTDDITVKIHVEMTDALPSNILGGALPGLQQNKNYGTYRQKLYSDRTSADDYTAYDNLQA
;
A
#
# COMPACT_ATOMS: atom_id res chain seq x y z
N MET A 1 -22.66 57.06 -6.07
CA MET A 1 -21.51 56.15 -6.28
C MET A 1 -21.99 54.74 -5.98
N LYS A 2 -22.03 53.86 -6.99
CA LYS A 2 -22.67 52.54 -6.94
C LYS A 2 -21.59 51.51 -7.23
N ASN A 3 -20.97 50.95 -6.20
CA ASN A 3 -19.85 50.01 -6.34
C ASN A 3 -20.38 48.58 -6.50
N ARG A 4 -20.37 48.09 -7.74
CA ARG A 4 -20.55 46.66 -8.07
C ARG A 4 -19.19 45.97 -7.94
N GLN A 5 -19.01 45.16 -6.90
CA GLN A 5 -17.86 44.26 -6.78
C GLN A 5 -18.16 42.99 -7.59
N LEU A 6 -17.44 42.80 -8.68
CA LEU A 6 -17.47 41.59 -9.51
C LEU A 6 -16.73 40.47 -8.75
N MET A 7 -17.45 39.44 -8.32
CA MET A 7 -16.83 38.19 -7.85
C MET A 7 -16.27 37.44 -9.07
N MET A 8 -14.95 37.44 -9.23
CA MET A 8 -14.24 36.57 -10.16
C MET A 8 -14.19 35.15 -9.57
N SER A 9 -14.94 34.23 -10.17
CA SER A 9 -14.91 32.81 -9.86
C SER A 9 -13.60 32.18 -10.33
N LEU A 10 -12.81 31.60 -9.42
CA LEU A 10 -11.65 30.77 -9.75
C LEU A 10 -12.15 29.37 -10.13
N SER A 11 -12.27 29.08 -11.42
CA SER A 11 -12.48 27.72 -11.90
C SER A 11 -11.13 27.02 -12.05
N LEU A 12 -10.84 26.03 -11.20
CA LEU A 12 -9.74 25.09 -11.43
C LEU A 12 -10.07 24.23 -12.66
N ALA A 13 -9.33 24.40 -13.74
CA ALA A 13 -9.41 23.52 -14.90
C ALA A 13 -8.57 22.27 -14.62
N SER A 14 -9.24 21.14 -14.37
CA SER A 14 -8.59 19.83 -14.29
C SER A 14 -8.22 19.38 -15.70
N VAL A 15 -6.92 19.21 -15.97
CA VAL A 15 -6.43 18.57 -17.20
C VAL A 15 -6.74 17.08 -17.10
N ALA A 16 -7.59 16.57 -17.99
CA ALA A 16 -7.78 15.14 -18.17
C ALA A 16 -6.54 14.57 -18.88
N VAL A 17 -5.76 13.75 -18.17
CA VAL A 17 -4.72 12.93 -18.80
C VAL A 17 -5.42 11.75 -19.47
N ILE A 18 -5.48 11.77 -20.80
CA ILE A 18 -5.85 10.60 -21.60
C ILE A 18 -4.58 9.76 -21.76
N GLY A 19 -4.48 8.68 -21.00
CA GLY A 19 -3.43 7.67 -21.14
C GLY A 19 -4.02 6.29 -20.83
N GLY A 20 -4.07 5.42 -21.85
CA GLY A 20 -4.28 3.97 -21.80
C GLY A 20 -5.26 3.39 -20.76
N ASN A 21 -6.43 2.94 -21.21
CA ASN A 21 -7.29 2.01 -20.47
C ASN A 21 -6.66 0.59 -20.43
N ALA A 22 -5.49 0.43 -19.80
CA ALA A 22 -5.30 -0.80 -19.05
C ALA A 22 -6.21 -0.67 -17.81
N PRO A 23 -6.92 -1.72 -17.35
CA PRO A 23 -7.38 -1.67 -15.96
C PRO A 23 -6.15 -1.30 -15.14
N ALA A 24 -6.26 -0.27 -14.30
CA ALA A 24 -5.28 -0.07 -13.25
C ALA A 24 -5.38 -1.34 -12.41
N GLN A 25 -4.59 -2.36 -12.76
CA GLN A 25 -4.30 -3.52 -11.92
C GLN A 25 -3.44 -2.91 -10.83
N ALA A 26 -4.14 -2.30 -9.89
CA ALA A 26 -3.58 -1.60 -8.77
C ALA A 26 -3.87 -2.47 -7.58
N ILE A 27 -2.82 -2.80 -6.86
CA ILE A 27 -2.96 -3.42 -5.57
C ILE A 27 -3.91 -2.59 -4.72
N ASP A 28 -4.81 -3.25 -4.01
CA ASP A 28 -5.73 -2.61 -3.08
C ASP A 28 -5.27 -2.88 -1.64
N PHE A 29 -5.25 -1.86 -0.79
CA PHE A 29 -4.92 -2.02 0.62
C PHE A 29 -6.19 -1.86 1.45
N ASP A 30 -6.58 -2.93 2.13
CA ASP A 30 -7.74 -2.97 3.02
C ASP A 30 -7.24 -2.95 4.47
N PHE A 31 -7.23 -1.75 5.06
CA PHE A 31 -6.79 -1.53 6.43
C PHE A 31 -7.93 -1.68 7.43
N SER A 32 -7.64 -2.36 8.53
CA SER A 32 -8.45 -2.33 9.75
C SER A 32 -7.57 -1.92 10.92
N TYR A 33 -8.16 -1.32 11.95
CA TYR A 33 -7.40 -0.69 13.03
C TYR A 33 -7.89 -1.16 14.40
N GLN A 34 -6.96 -1.38 15.33
CA GLN A 34 -7.29 -1.64 16.73
C GLN A 34 -8.00 -0.43 17.35
N PRO A 35 -8.99 -0.65 18.25
CA PRO A 35 -9.55 0.42 19.07
C PRO A 35 -8.47 1.24 19.78
N GLY A 36 -8.58 2.57 19.72
CA GLY A 36 -7.62 3.50 20.32
C GLY A 36 -6.50 3.95 19.38
N THR A 37 -6.41 3.40 18.16
CA THR A 37 -5.53 3.96 17.12
C THR A 37 -5.98 5.38 16.78
N SER A 38 -5.06 6.34 16.80
CA SER A 38 -5.40 7.74 16.53
C SER A 38 -5.66 7.99 15.05
N LEU A 39 -6.47 9.01 14.74
CA LEU A 39 -6.74 9.41 13.36
C LEU A 39 -5.46 9.73 12.57
N LYS A 40 -4.46 10.36 13.22
CA LYS A 40 -3.18 10.66 12.58
C LYS A 40 -2.42 9.40 12.18
N GLN A 41 -2.45 8.37 13.05
CA GLN A 41 -1.84 7.08 12.73
C GLN A 41 -2.58 6.40 11.58
N MET A 42 -3.91 6.36 11.62
CA MET A 42 -4.74 5.81 10.53
C MET A 42 -4.40 6.47 9.19
N LEU A 43 -4.44 7.81 9.13
CA LEU A 43 -4.11 8.55 7.90
C LEU A 43 -2.70 8.27 7.40
N GLY A 44 -1.73 8.03 8.29
CA GLY A 44 -0.38 7.64 7.90
C GLY A 44 -0.35 6.30 7.14
N PHE A 45 -1.09 5.30 7.60
CA PHE A 45 -1.21 4.02 6.90
C PHE A 45 -1.96 4.15 5.57
N GLU A 46 -3.08 4.89 5.54
CA GLU A 46 -3.83 5.13 4.30
C GLU A 46 -2.96 5.82 3.24
N MET A 47 -2.22 6.87 3.63
CA MET A 47 -1.30 7.57 2.72
C MET A 47 -0.16 6.67 2.25
N ALA A 48 0.39 5.83 3.14
CA ALA A 48 1.41 4.87 2.75
C ALA A 48 0.85 3.86 1.74
N GLY A 49 -0.36 3.34 1.96
CA GLY A 49 -1.05 2.46 1.02
C GLY A 49 -1.20 3.09 -0.36
N GLN A 50 -1.62 4.36 -0.41
CA GLN A 50 -1.74 5.12 -1.67
C GLN A 50 -0.40 5.32 -2.40
N ILE A 51 0.69 5.54 -1.65
CA ILE A 51 2.03 5.65 -2.24
C ILE A 51 2.45 4.30 -2.80
N TRP A 52 2.31 3.22 -2.05
CA TRP A 52 2.71 1.88 -2.49
C TRP A 52 1.85 1.37 -3.65
N SER A 53 0.57 1.71 -3.71
CA SER A 53 -0.31 1.35 -4.84
C SER A 53 0.10 1.99 -6.16
N TYR A 54 0.93 3.04 -6.14
CA TYR A 54 1.52 3.59 -7.35
C TYR A 54 2.64 2.72 -7.92
N TYR A 55 3.36 1.99 -7.06
CA TYR A 55 4.53 1.20 -7.45
C TYR A 55 4.22 -0.28 -7.67
N LEU A 56 3.20 -0.81 -7.00
CA LEU A 56 2.84 -2.22 -7.04
C LEU A 56 1.67 -2.44 -8.00
N THR A 57 1.84 -3.35 -8.96
CA THR A 57 0.92 -3.55 -10.08
C THR A 57 0.13 -4.86 -10.01
N ASP A 58 0.29 -5.62 -8.93
CA ASP A 58 -0.46 -6.85 -8.72
C ASP A 58 -1.95 -6.56 -8.47
N ASP A 59 -2.84 -7.26 -9.19
CA ASP A 59 -4.29 -7.22 -8.99
C ASP A 59 -4.71 -8.09 -7.80
N ILE A 60 -4.35 -7.64 -6.59
CA ILE A 60 -4.67 -8.31 -5.32
C ILE A 60 -5.12 -7.29 -4.27
N THR A 61 -5.88 -7.77 -3.28
CA THR A 61 -6.16 -7.00 -2.06
C THR A 61 -5.26 -7.48 -0.91
N VAL A 62 -4.48 -6.57 -0.34
CA VAL A 62 -3.67 -6.81 0.85
C VAL A 62 -4.43 -6.34 2.08
N LYS A 63 -4.78 -7.28 2.94
CA LYS A 63 -5.50 -7.00 4.20
C LYS A 63 -4.51 -6.83 5.33
N ILE A 64 -4.51 -5.67 5.99
CA ILE A 64 -3.61 -5.36 7.10
C ILE A 64 -4.43 -4.91 8.30
N HIS A 65 -4.31 -5.63 9.42
CA HIS A 65 -4.77 -5.15 10.70
C HIS A 65 -3.65 -4.40 11.41
N VAL A 66 -3.91 -3.14 11.75
CA VAL A 66 -2.93 -2.23 12.34
C VAL A 66 -3.18 -2.12 13.84
N GLU A 67 -2.15 -2.50 14.60
CA GLU A 67 -2.10 -2.39 16.06
C GLU A 67 -0.97 -1.45 16.46
N MET A 68 -1.22 -0.61 17.46
CA MET A 68 -0.22 0.31 18.02
C MET A 68 0.23 -0.21 19.39
N THR A 69 1.54 -0.27 19.62
CA THR A 69 2.09 -0.77 20.88
C THR A 69 3.37 -0.04 21.27
N ASP A 70 3.51 0.28 22.55
CA ASP A 70 4.74 0.77 23.16
C ASP A 70 5.55 -0.36 23.81
N ALA A 71 5.05 -1.60 23.72
CA ALA A 71 5.62 -2.79 24.39
C ALA A 71 6.49 -3.64 23.45
N LEU A 72 7.21 -3.00 22.52
CA LEU A 72 8.15 -3.70 21.65
C LEU A 72 9.43 -4.09 22.42
N PRO A 73 10.07 -5.23 22.10
CA PRO A 73 11.38 -5.56 22.64
C PRO A 73 12.40 -4.47 22.33
N SER A 74 13.45 -4.36 23.16
CA SER A 74 14.52 -3.39 22.93
C SER A 74 15.11 -3.52 21.52
N ASN A 75 15.32 -2.38 20.87
CA ASN A 75 15.83 -2.25 19.49
C ASN A 75 14.87 -2.73 18.39
N ILE A 76 13.56 -2.83 18.65
CA ILE A 76 12.54 -3.13 17.64
C ILE A 76 11.66 -1.90 17.41
N LEU A 77 11.50 -1.48 16.14
CA LEU A 77 10.70 -0.31 15.74
C LEU A 77 9.27 -0.67 15.33
N GLY A 78 9.00 -1.96 15.08
CA GLY A 78 7.70 -2.46 14.68
C GLY A 78 7.76 -3.96 14.40
N GLY A 79 6.61 -4.58 14.23
CA GLY A 79 6.49 -5.98 13.87
C GLY A 79 5.23 -6.23 13.05
N ALA A 80 5.28 -7.27 12.22
CA ALA A 80 4.11 -7.78 11.51
C ALA A 80 3.94 -9.25 11.88
N LEU A 81 2.73 -9.62 12.32
CA LEU A 81 2.36 -10.99 12.58
C LEU A 81 1.37 -11.44 11.49
N PRO A 82 1.51 -12.65 10.93
CA PRO A 82 0.54 -13.16 9.96
C PRO A 82 -0.81 -13.38 10.66
N GLY A 83 -1.77 -12.48 10.41
CA GLY A 83 -3.14 -12.59 10.93
C GLY A 83 -3.99 -13.65 10.24
N LEU A 84 -3.58 -14.10 9.05
CA LEU A 84 -4.21 -15.19 8.29
C LEU A 84 -3.15 -16.23 7.95
N GLN A 85 -3.25 -17.40 8.58
CA GLN A 85 -2.46 -18.56 8.18
C GLN A 85 -3.28 -19.40 7.22
N GLN A 86 -3.02 -19.23 5.92
CA GLN A 86 -3.35 -20.31 4.99
C GLN A 86 -2.19 -21.27 4.92
N ASN A 87 -2.49 -22.57 4.94
CA ASN A 87 -1.49 -23.62 4.76
C ASN A 87 -1.01 -23.60 3.29
N LYS A 88 -0.15 -22.64 2.96
CA LYS A 88 0.51 -22.53 1.66
C LYS A 88 1.80 -23.34 1.74
N ASN A 89 1.96 -24.27 0.80
CA ASN A 89 3.20 -25.01 0.69
C ASN A 89 4.33 -24.02 0.32
N TYR A 90 5.31 -23.88 1.21
CA TYR A 90 6.42 -22.95 1.02
C TYR A 90 7.22 -23.25 -0.25
N GLY A 91 7.44 -24.54 -0.58
CA GLY A 91 8.09 -24.95 -1.82
C GLY A 91 7.34 -24.51 -3.07
N THR A 92 6.00 -24.60 -3.08
CA THR A 92 5.17 -24.07 -4.17
C THR A 92 5.27 -22.55 -4.27
N TYR A 93 5.27 -21.84 -3.14
CA TYR A 93 5.49 -20.39 -3.13
C TYR A 93 6.87 -20.03 -3.72
N ARG A 94 7.94 -20.66 -3.23
CA ARG A 94 9.31 -20.44 -3.69
C ARG A 94 9.44 -20.73 -5.18
N GLN A 95 8.85 -21.83 -5.66
CA GLN A 95 8.89 -22.17 -7.09
C GLN A 95 8.15 -21.16 -7.97
N LYS A 96 6.98 -20.68 -7.52
CA LYS A 96 6.24 -19.64 -8.24
C LYS A 96 7.01 -18.33 -8.27
N LEU A 97 7.57 -17.92 -7.14
CA LEU A 97 8.39 -16.72 -7.05
C LEU A 97 9.62 -16.84 -7.96
N TYR A 98 10.31 -17.99 -7.99
CA TYR A 98 11.44 -18.22 -8.89
C TYR A 98 11.08 -17.95 -10.36
N SER A 99 9.90 -18.40 -10.77
CA SER A 99 9.38 -18.25 -12.14
C SER A 99 8.92 -16.83 -12.49
N ASP A 100 8.66 -15.98 -11.49
CA ASP A 100 8.07 -14.65 -11.65
C ASP A 100 9.10 -13.51 -11.63
N ARG A 101 10.38 -13.82 -11.36
CA ARG A 101 11.45 -12.80 -11.25
C ARG A 101 11.74 -12.15 -12.60
N THR A 102 11.73 -10.82 -12.64
CA THR A 102 11.98 -10.05 -13.87
C THR A 102 13.12 -9.03 -13.72
N SER A 103 13.52 -8.70 -12.49
CA SER A 103 14.52 -7.67 -12.17
C SER A 103 15.67 -8.20 -11.31
N ALA A 104 16.80 -7.49 -11.31
CA ALA A 104 17.95 -7.81 -10.44
C ALA A 104 17.58 -7.86 -8.95
N ASP A 105 16.63 -7.01 -8.54
CA ASP A 105 16.11 -6.98 -7.19
C ASP A 105 15.28 -8.24 -6.89
N ASP A 106 14.50 -8.75 -7.84
CA ASP A 106 13.75 -10.01 -7.68
C ASP A 106 14.68 -11.21 -7.50
N TYR A 107 15.79 -11.25 -8.25
CA TYR A 107 16.82 -12.28 -8.09
C TYR A 107 17.43 -12.21 -6.69
N THR A 108 17.81 -11.01 -6.25
CA THR A 108 18.39 -10.77 -4.92
C THR A 108 17.41 -11.17 -3.81
N ALA A 109 16.14 -10.77 -3.91
CA ALA A 109 15.11 -11.09 -2.94
C ALA A 109 14.91 -12.61 -2.81
N TYR A 110 14.84 -13.32 -3.94
CA TYR A 110 14.69 -14.77 -3.96
C TYR A 110 15.89 -15.50 -3.35
N ASP A 111 17.10 -15.07 -3.66
CA ASP A 111 18.33 -15.73 -3.20
C ASP A 111 18.51 -15.61 -1.67
N ASN A 112 17.87 -14.61 -1.04
CA ASN A 112 17.85 -14.42 0.41
C ASN A 112 16.71 -15.16 1.14
N LEU A 113 15.84 -15.88 0.43
CA LEU A 113 14.80 -16.70 1.05
C LEU A 113 15.40 -17.95 1.70
N GLN A 114 14.79 -18.43 2.79
CA GLN A 114 15.15 -19.72 3.40
C GLN A 114 15.05 -20.86 2.37
N ALA A 115 15.99 -21.81 2.41
CA ALA A 115 15.97 -23.01 1.57
C ALA A 115 14.88 -24.00 2.01
#